data_AF-A0A821YSD8-F1
#
_entry.id   AF-A0A821YSD8-F1
#
_cell.length_a   1.000
_cell.length_b   1.000
_cell.length_c   1.000
_cell.angle_alpha   90.00
_cell.angle_beta   90.00
_cell.angle_gamma   90.00
#
_symmetry.space_group_name_H-M   'P 1'
#
loop_
_entity.id
_entity.type
_entity.pdbx_description
1 polymer ?
#
loop_
_entity_poly.entity_id
_entity_poly.type
_entity_poly.pdbx_seq_one_letter_code
_entity_poly.pdbx_strand_id
1 'polypeptide(L)' 'MFDDFELVNGPCPQMPTNCSIQCDTKAGQRQCIPTSQICDFNRDCLNGEDERLCGYDCTFESGL' A
#
# COMPACT_ATOMS: atom_id res chain seq x y z
N MET A 1 3.27 -28.79 -20.39
CA MET A 1 2.76 -27.46 -20.74
C MET A 1 2.47 -26.79 -19.41
N PHE A 2 3.57 -26.43 -18.75
CA PHE A 2 3.68 -25.77 -17.45
C PHE A 2 3.22 -24.30 -17.68
N ASP A 3 2.48 -23.64 -16.80
CA ASP A 3 2.71 -23.53 -15.37
C ASP A 3 1.44 -23.78 -14.54
N ASP A 4 1.47 -24.88 -13.82
CA ASP A 4 1.15 -24.94 -12.40
C ASP A 4 1.62 -23.67 -11.66
N PHE A 5 0.75 -22.67 -11.53
CA PHE A 5 0.94 -21.62 -10.54
C PHE A 5 0.76 -22.26 -9.16
N GLU A 6 1.85 -22.74 -8.60
CA GLU A 6 1.92 -23.14 -7.20
C GLU A 6 1.76 -21.89 -6.33
N LEU A 7 0.54 -21.66 -5.84
CA LEU A 7 0.34 -20.80 -4.68
C LEU A 7 0.93 -21.51 -3.45
N VAL A 8 2.23 -21.32 -3.28
CA VAL A 8 2.97 -21.74 -2.09
C VAL A 8 2.35 -21.07 -0.87
N ASN A 9 1.92 -21.87 0.10
CA ASN A 9 1.63 -21.36 1.44
C ASN A 9 2.97 -20.98 2.10
N GLY A 10 3.38 -19.74 1.89
CA GLY A 10 4.56 -19.12 2.46
C GLY A 10 4.30 -17.60 2.62
N PRO A 11 5.10 -16.90 3.45
CA PRO A 11 5.02 -15.44 3.49
C PRO A 11 5.30 -14.89 2.09
N CYS A 12 4.48 -13.94 1.64
CA CYS A 12 4.67 -13.28 0.35
C CYS A 12 6.13 -12.85 0.20
N PRO A 13 6.80 -13.11 -0.94
CA PRO A 13 8.16 -12.65 -1.15
C PRO A 13 8.19 -11.15 -0.91
N GLN A 14 9.05 -10.71 0.01
CA GLN A 14 9.20 -9.29 0.28
C GLN A 14 9.74 -8.67 -1.01
N MET A 15 8.82 -8.07 -1.79
CA MET A 15 9.16 -7.26 -2.96
C MET A 15 10.25 -6.28 -2.54
N PRO A 16 11.16 -5.91 -3.48
CA PRO A 16 12.35 -5.16 -3.14
C PRO A 16 11.98 -4.03 -2.19
N THR A 17 12.79 -3.90 -1.15
CA THR A 17 12.77 -2.92 -0.06
C THR A 17 12.95 -1.49 -0.60
N ASN A 18 12.31 -1.17 -1.72
CA ASN A 18 12.11 0.16 -2.23
C ASN A 18 10.91 0.70 -1.49
N CYS A 19 11.27 1.43 -0.44
CA CYS A 19 10.34 2.27 0.25
C CYS A 19 9.58 3.12 -0.76
N SER A 20 8.26 2.96 -0.83
CA SER A 20 7.47 3.68 -1.82
C SER A 20 7.20 5.09 -1.34
N ILE A 21 6.77 5.23 -0.08
CA ILE A 21 6.70 6.50 0.64
C ILE A 21 7.28 6.33 2.03
N GLN A 22 8.01 7.34 2.49
CA GLN A 22 8.52 7.41 3.85
C GLN A 22 7.86 8.59 4.56
N CYS A 23 7.00 8.31 5.53
CA CYS A 23 6.18 9.31 6.19
C CYS A 23 6.11 9.04 7.70
N ASP A 24 5.75 10.07 8.47
CA ASP A 24 5.45 9.90 9.88
C ASP A 24 4.10 9.20 10.01
N THR A 25 4.03 8.16 10.81
CA THR A 25 2.79 7.40 11.09
C THR A 25 1.99 8.06 12.21
N LYS A 26 0.76 7.60 12.42
CA LYS A 26 -0.06 7.99 13.59
C LYS A 26 0.61 7.68 14.93
N ALA A 27 1.55 6.72 14.96
CA ALA A 27 2.35 6.40 16.13
C ALA A 27 3.49 7.41 16.38
N GLY A 28 3.66 8.42 15.52
CA GLY A 28 4.74 9.40 15.60
C GLY A 28 6.10 8.84 15.18
N GLN A 29 6.12 7.71 14.48
CA GLN A 29 7.33 7.07 13.98
C GLN A 29 7.41 7.24 12.47
N ARG A 30 8.59 7.62 11.97
CA ARG A 30 8.84 7.67 10.53
C ARG A 30 8.98 6.25 10.00
N GLN A 31 7.93 5.75 9.36
CA GLN A 31 7.88 4.40 8.81
C GLN A 31 7.93 4.45 7.30
N CYS A 32 8.48 3.39 6.74
CA CYS A 32 8.41 3.14 5.33
C CYS A 32 7.10 2.45 4.98
N ILE A 33 6.28 3.08 4.14
CA ILE A 33 5.03 2.53 3.65
C ILE A 33 5.33 1.74 2.36
N PRO A 34 5.04 0.43 2.33
CA PRO A 34 5.17 -0.37 1.12
C PRO A 34 4.08 0.01 0.10
N THR A 35 4.30 -0.26 -1.18
CA THR A 35 3.28 -0.08 -2.24
C THR A 35 1.95 -0.76 -1.95
N SER A 36 1.93 -1.84 -1.17
CA SER A 36 0.70 -2.54 -0.78
C SER A 36 -0.17 -1.78 0.23
N GLN A 37 0.41 -0.79 0.91
CA GLN A 37 -0.24 0.09 1.88
C GLN A 37 -0.37 1.52 1.32
N ILE A 38 -0.14 1.68 0.02
CA ILE A 38 -0.43 2.92 -0.69
C ILE A 38 -1.74 2.69 -1.41
N CYS A 39 -2.68 3.61 -1.28
CA CYS A 39 -3.98 3.53 -1.90
C CYS A 39 -4.81 2.33 -1.43
N ASP A 40 -4.67 1.99 -0.14
CA ASP A 40 -5.33 0.84 0.47
C ASP A 40 -6.58 1.25 1.29
N PHE A 41 -6.98 2.52 1.20
CA PHE A 41 -8.06 3.15 1.98
C PHE A 41 -7.78 3.25 3.48
N ASN A 42 -6.58 2.86 3.93
CA ASN A 42 -6.11 3.10 5.28
C ASN A 42 -5.19 4.30 5.27
N ARG A 43 -5.31 5.09 6.33
CA ARG A 43 -4.42 6.23 6.55
C ARG A 43 -3.29 5.77 7.46
N ASP A 44 -2.22 5.25 6.87
CA ASP A 44 -1.01 4.80 7.54
C ASP A 44 -0.06 5.97 7.82
N CYS A 45 0.05 6.93 6.91
CA CYS A 45 0.72 8.20 7.17
C CYS A 45 -0.13 9.13 8.04
N LEU A 46 0.47 9.83 9.00
CA LEU A 46 -0.13 10.87 9.83
C LEU A 46 -0.85 11.93 8.99
N ASN A 47 -0.23 12.32 7.87
CA ASN A 47 -0.78 13.29 6.94
C ASN A 47 -1.68 12.67 5.86
N GLY A 48 -1.75 11.34 5.75
CA GLY A 48 -2.48 10.64 4.68
C GLY A 48 -1.84 10.81 3.30
N GLU A 49 -0.52 10.97 3.25
CA GLU A 49 0.23 11.15 2.01
C GLU A 49 0.21 9.89 1.13
N ASP A 50 0.18 8.72 1.77
CA ASP A 50 -0.09 7.40 1.20
C ASP A 50 -1.39 7.33 0.38
N GLU A 51 -2.42 8.09 0.78
CA GLU A 51 -3.73 8.05 0.12
C GLU A 51 -4.00 9.26 -0.81
N ARG A 52 -3.04 10.19 -0.93
CA ARG A 52 -3.22 11.45 -1.69
C ARG A 52 -2.90 11.35 -3.17
N LEU A 53 -2.07 10.39 -3.58
CA LEU A 53 -1.52 10.29 -4.95
C LEU A 53 -2.02 9.04 -5.69
N CYS A 54 -3.23 8.60 -5.38
CA CYS A 54 -3.77 7.36 -5.92
C CYS A 54 -4.32 7.44 -7.35
N GLY A 55 -4.41 8.64 -7.92
CA GLY A 55 -4.84 8.84 -9.31
C GLY A 55 -6.31 8.54 -9.58
N TYR A 56 -7.04 7.97 -8.61
CA TYR A 56 -8.49 7.96 -8.56
C TYR A 56 -8.98 9.00 -7.55
N ASP A 57 -10.07 9.69 -7.87
CA ASP A 57 -10.78 10.54 -6.92
C ASP A 57 -11.28 9.63 -5.77
N CYS A 58 -10.63 9.68 -4.61
CA CYS A 58 -11.02 8.98 -3.39
C CYS A 58 -12.33 9.55 -2.80
N THR A 59 -13.37 9.62 -3.62
CA THR A 59 -14.74 9.90 -3.21
C THR A 59 -15.51 8.59 -3.35
N PHE A 60 -16.23 8.18 -2.31
CA PHE A 60 -17.20 7.08 -2.37
C PHE A 60 -18.43 7.43 -3.24
N GLU A 61 -18.26 8.29 -4.25
CA GLU A 61 -19.31 8.76 -5.17
C GLU A 61 -19.02 8.22 -6.58
N SER A 62 -18.87 6.90 -6.70
CA SER A 62 -19.09 6.20 -7.98
C SER A 62 -20.23 5.21 -7.79
N GLY A 63 -21.41 5.76 -7.54
CA GLY A 63 -22.65 5.03 -7.29
C GLY A 63 -23.85 5.62 -8.00
N LEU A 64 -23.66 6.25 -9.17
CA LEU A 64 -24.73 6.57 -10.13
C LEU A 64 -24.31 6.18 -11.55
#